data_AF-M2ZTK8-F1
#
_entry.id   AF-M2ZTK8-F1
#
_cell.length_a   1.000
_cell.length_b   1.000
_cell.length_c   1.000
_cell.angle_alpha   90.00
_cell.angle_beta   90.00
_cell.angle_gamma   90.00
#
_symmetry.space_group_name_H-M   'P 1'
#
loop_
_entity.id
_entity.type
_entity.pdbx_description
1 polymer ?
#
loop_
_entity_poly.entity_id
_entity_poly.type
_entity_poly.pdbx_seq_one_letter_code
_entity_poly.pdbx_strand_id
1 'polypeptide(L)'
;MATTLELQHTEKDTPYSEDDLTDEQIEELLARATARLQEKEKAKDKQLSKHTEQSLNFPKLDAGHLEKPYVSTKGDVATIDSSRLLDQKQRKKAEGTRKVEDPLSARKAADEKRKATAGSDWFNLPKTDLTPELKREFQLIKMRNVLDPHRHYKKEGGKMKAPEYSQVGTIIEGPTEFFSGRIENKKRKRTLVEEVLAGEQETHRFKNKYAQLQEKKTSGKKAFYKALKEKRKGGIKKASKG
;
A
#
# COMPACT_ATOMS: atom_id res chain seq x y z
N MET A 1 -39.79 50.64 76.47
CA MET A 1 -38.94 50.90 77.66
C MET A 1 -37.52 50.50 77.25
N ALA A 2 -36.73 51.30 76.55
CA ALA A 2 -36.10 52.58 76.94
C ALA A 2 -35.42 52.53 78.31
N THR A 3 -34.18 52.05 78.35
CA THR A 3 -33.17 52.43 79.35
C THR A 3 -31.80 52.49 78.70
N THR A 4 -31.32 53.71 78.57
CA THR A 4 -29.99 54.20 78.22
C THR A 4 -29.00 54.08 79.39
N LEU A 5 -27.72 54.38 79.10
CA LEU A 5 -26.59 54.65 80.01
C LEU A 5 -25.80 53.37 80.40
N GLU A 6 -24.46 53.35 80.40
CA GLU A 6 -23.53 54.44 80.69
C GLU A 6 -22.11 54.08 80.18
N LEU A 7 -21.51 55.00 79.43
CA LEU A 7 -20.09 55.03 79.08
C LEU A 7 -19.32 55.50 80.32
N GLN A 8 -18.51 54.63 80.93
CA GLN A 8 -17.52 55.04 81.92
C GLN A 8 -16.14 55.13 81.25
N HIS A 9 -15.83 56.34 80.78
CA HIS A 9 -14.45 56.77 80.61
C HIS A 9 -13.87 56.97 82.01
N THR A 10 -12.97 56.09 82.43
CA THR A 10 -12.06 56.39 83.53
C THR A 10 -10.77 56.92 82.94
N GLU A 11 -10.74 58.25 82.76
CA GLU A 11 -9.50 59.01 82.82
C GLU A 11 -8.77 58.66 84.12
N LYS A 12 -7.56 58.14 83.98
CA LYS A 12 -6.51 58.31 84.98
C LYS A 12 -5.35 58.96 84.26
N ASP A 13 -5.43 60.28 84.17
CA ASP A 13 -4.24 61.11 84.15
C ASP A 13 -3.44 60.82 85.41
N THR A 14 -2.15 60.54 85.27
CA THR A 14 -1.08 61.27 85.96
C THR A 14 0.30 60.76 85.54
N PRO A 15 1.32 61.63 85.60
CA PRO A 15 2.38 61.73 84.61
C PRO A 15 3.70 61.24 85.19
N TYR A 16 4.34 60.23 84.63
CA TYR A 16 5.72 59.92 85.00
C TYR A 16 6.54 59.42 83.80
N SER A 17 7.69 60.06 83.66
CA SER A 17 8.76 59.88 82.68
C SER A 17 9.26 58.44 82.59
N GLU A 18 9.64 58.03 81.39
CA GLU A 18 9.99 56.65 80.99
C GLU A 18 11.33 56.12 81.56
N ASP A 19 11.93 56.73 82.58
CA ASP A 19 13.35 56.50 82.91
C ASP A 19 13.70 55.97 84.32
N ASP A 20 12.77 55.72 85.24
CA ASP A 20 13.12 55.20 86.59
C ASP A 20 12.17 54.08 87.10
N LEU A 21 12.05 52.99 86.35
CA LEU A 21 11.44 51.75 86.86
C LEU A 21 12.49 50.95 87.65
N THR A 22 12.21 50.68 88.93
CA THR A 22 13.08 49.81 89.76
C THR A 22 12.99 48.36 89.28
N ASP A 23 14.09 47.60 89.36
CA ASP A 23 14.16 46.20 88.89
C ASP A 23 13.03 45.32 89.48
N GLU A 24 12.66 45.55 90.74
CA GLU A 24 11.55 44.82 91.41
C GLU A 24 10.19 45.08 90.73
N GLN A 25 9.94 46.31 90.25
CA GLN A 25 8.71 46.66 89.53
C GLN A 25 8.69 46.05 88.12
N ILE A 26 9.85 45.87 87.50
CA ILE A 26 9.97 45.21 86.19
C ILE A 26 9.64 43.72 86.33
N GLU A 27 10.17 43.05 87.36
CA GLU A 27 9.85 41.65 87.64
C GLU A 27 8.36 41.44 87.91
N GLU A 28 7.72 42.31 88.69
CA GLU A 28 6.27 42.23 88.96
C GLU A 28 5.44 42.42 87.67
N LEU A 29 5.84 43.37 86.82
CA LEU A 29 5.18 43.62 85.54
C LEU A 29 5.31 42.43 84.58
N LEU A 30 6.50 41.81 84.52
CA LEU A 30 6.76 40.60 83.75
C LEU A 30 5.97 39.40 84.28
N ALA A 31 5.91 39.20 85.60
CA ALA A 31 5.10 38.15 86.21
C ALA A 31 3.60 38.33 85.88
N ARG A 32 3.11 39.57 85.91
CA ARG A 32 1.72 39.88 85.54
C ARG A 32 1.44 39.70 84.05
N ALA A 33 2.41 40.01 83.19
CA ALA A 33 2.31 39.81 81.75
C ALA A 33 2.28 38.32 81.39
N THR A 34 3.14 37.50 82.02
CA THR A 34 3.18 36.05 81.80
C THR A 34 1.89 35.37 82.26
N ALA A 35 1.32 35.75 83.42
CA ALA A 35 0.04 35.24 83.88
C ALA A 35 -1.11 35.55 82.89
N ARG A 36 -1.18 36.79 82.37
CA ARG A 36 -2.18 37.17 81.34
C ARG A 36 -2.03 36.38 80.05
N LEU A 37 -0.79 36.10 79.63
CA LEU A 37 -0.53 35.32 78.41
C LEU A 37 -1.03 33.89 78.58
N GLN A 38 -0.74 33.24 79.71
CA GLN A 38 -1.22 31.88 80.00
C GLN A 38 -2.75 31.80 80.09
N GLU A 39 -3.41 32.80 80.67
CA GLU A 39 -4.88 32.86 80.68
C GLU A 39 -5.45 33.04 79.27
N LYS A 40 -4.80 33.85 78.42
CA LYS A 40 -5.21 34.05 77.02
C LYS A 40 -5.01 32.81 76.16
N GLU A 41 -3.96 32.02 76.41
CA GLU A 41 -3.77 30.71 75.78
C GLU A 41 -4.85 29.71 76.20
N LYS A 42 -5.15 29.62 77.50
CA LYS A 42 -6.27 28.79 78.02
C LYS A 42 -7.64 29.25 77.48
N ALA A 43 -7.82 30.55 77.23
CA ALA A 43 -9.04 31.09 76.61
C ALA A 43 -9.13 30.78 75.10
N LYS A 44 -8.01 30.80 74.37
CA LYS A 44 -7.95 30.39 72.96
C LYS A 44 -8.33 28.91 72.78
N ASP A 45 -7.84 28.02 73.64
CA ASP A 45 -8.20 26.59 73.59
C ASP A 45 -9.67 26.35 73.92
N LYS A 46 -10.28 27.17 74.78
CA LYS A 46 -11.72 27.16 75.07
C LYS A 46 -12.59 27.79 73.98
N GLN A 47 -12.05 28.69 73.16
CA GLN A 47 -12.78 29.30 72.04
C GLN A 47 -12.69 28.47 70.76
N LEU A 48 -11.59 27.74 70.53
CA LEU A 48 -11.43 26.83 69.39
C LEU A 48 -12.28 25.55 69.52
N SER A 49 -12.68 25.19 70.74
CA SER A 49 -13.56 24.03 71.02
C SER A 49 -15.06 24.35 70.98
N LYS A 50 -15.47 25.62 70.85
CA LYS A 50 -16.89 26.03 70.96
C LYS A 50 -17.63 26.22 69.63
N HIS A 51 -16.93 26.12 68.49
CA HIS A 51 -17.51 26.27 67.14
C HIS A 51 -17.61 24.96 66.34
N THR A 52 -17.29 23.81 66.93
CA THR A 52 -17.21 22.52 66.20
C THR A 52 -18.45 21.63 66.34
N GLU A 53 -19.48 22.03 67.10
CA GLU A 53 -20.68 21.21 67.32
C GLU A 53 -21.99 21.85 66.82
N GLN A 54 -22.01 22.23 65.54
CA GLN A 54 -23.24 22.18 64.75
C GLN A 54 -23.00 21.25 63.57
N SER A 55 -23.28 19.96 63.78
CA SER A 55 -23.24 18.94 62.74
C SER A 55 -24.37 19.19 61.74
N LEU A 56 -24.11 20.00 60.72
CA LEU A 56 -24.98 20.10 59.56
C LEU A 56 -24.92 18.76 58.82
N ASN A 57 -25.92 17.92 59.06
CA ASN A 57 -26.01 16.58 58.47
C ASN A 57 -26.57 16.71 57.05
N PHE A 58 -25.70 16.97 56.09
CA PHE A 58 -26.07 17.02 54.68
C PHE A 58 -26.31 15.60 54.13
N PRO A 59 -27.35 15.39 53.29
CA PRO A 59 -27.51 14.11 52.60
C PRO A 59 -26.30 13.85 51.71
N LYS A 60 -25.77 12.62 51.77
CA LYS A 60 -24.65 12.20 50.91
C LYS A 60 -25.15 12.20 49.47
N LEU A 61 -24.60 13.10 48.65
CA LEU A 61 -24.85 13.13 47.22
C LEU A 61 -24.22 11.87 46.59
N ASP A 62 -25.04 10.92 46.18
CA ASP A 62 -24.56 9.75 45.43
C ASP A 62 -24.39 10.17 43.97
N ALA A 63 -23.16 10.53 43.61
CA ALA A 63 -22.80 10.96 42.27
C ALA A 63 -22.74 9.81 41.25
N GLY A 64 -23.08 8.58 41.64
CA GLY A 64 -23.01 7.41 40.78
C GLY A 64 -21.58 7.10 40.32
N HIS A 65 -21.45 6.52 39.12
CA HIS A 65 -20.14 6.18 38.56
C HIS A 65 -19.47 7.42 37.96
N LEU A 66 -18.63 8.09 38.76
CA LEU A 66 -17.77 9.18 38.30
C LEU A 66 -16.74 8.66 37.28
N GLU A 67 -16.60 9.37 36.16
CA GLU A 67 -15.58 9.03 35.16
C GLU A 67 -14.18 9.14 35.77
N LYS A 68 -13.36 8.13 35.52
CA LYS A 68 -11.99 8.07 36.05
C LYS A 68 -11.15 9.22 35.47
N PRO A 69 -10.37 9.94 36.29
CA PRO A 69 -9.56 11.05 35.83
C PRO A 69 -8.56 10.60 34.76
N TYR A 70 -8.31 11.51 33.82
CA TYR A 70 -7.45 11.24 32.67
C TYR A 70 -5.96 11.05 33.03
N VAL A 71 -5.58 11.63 34.16
CA VAL A 71 -4.21 11.63 34.69
C VAL A 71 -4.23 10.88 36.02
N SER A 72 -3.37 9.88 36.17
CA SER A 72 -3.14 9.20 37.45
C SER A 72 -1.72 9.46 37.92
N THR A 73 -1.57 9.90 39.17
CA THR A 73 -0.25 10.07 39.79
C THR A 73 0.16 8.76 40.45
N LYS A 74 1.37 8.28 40.16
CA LYS A 74 2.01 7.18 40.88
C LYS A 74 3.27 7.74 41.53
N GLY A 75 3.17 8.14 42.80
CA GLY A 75 4.20 8.92 43.46
C GLY A 75 4.34 10.30 42.81
N ASP A 76 5.57 10.73 42.55
CA ASP A 76 5.89 12.06 41.96
C ASP A 76 5.69 12.13 40.43
N VAL A 77 5.33 11.02 39.77
CA VAL A 77 5.16 10.98 38.32
C VAL A 77 3.68 10.90 37.94
N ALA A 78 3.22 11.91 37.19
CA ALA A 78 1.92 11.93 36.56
C ALA A 78 1.94 11.07 35.27
N THR A 79 1.12 10.04 35.22
CA THR A 79 0.97 9.13 34.06
C THR A 79 -0.41 9.32 33.43
N ILE A 80 -0.46 9.25 32.11
CA ILE A 80 -1.69 9.42 31.31
C ILE A 80 -2.03 8.08 30.66
N ASP A 81 -3.32 7.73 30.62
CA ASP A 81 -3.77 6.53 29.91
C ASP A 81 -3.72 6.74 28.38
N SER A 82 -2.68 6.20 27.75
CA SER A 82 -2.43 6.29 26.31
C SER A 82 -3.53 5.67 25.45
N SER A 83 -4.36 4.78 26.00
CA SER A 83 -5.49 4.20 25.29
C SER A 83 -6.64 5.19 25.07
N ARG A 84 -6.72 6.25 25.87
CA ARG A 84 -7.75 7.30 25.81
C ARG A 84 -7.28 8.56 25.08
N LEU A 85 -6.00 8.63 24.70
CA LEU A 85 -5.38 9.78 24.01
C LEU A 85 -5.69 9.83 22.53
N LEU A 86 -5.78 8.68 21.87
CA LEU A 86 -5.94 8.59 20.43
C LEU A 86 -7.05 7.59 20.10
N ASP A 87 -7.83 7.93 19.08
CA ASP A 87 -8.75 6.98 18.48
C ASP A 87 -7.97 5.76 17.93
N GLN A 88 -8.59 4.58 17.98
CA GLN A 88 -7.96 3.34 17.54
C GLN A 88 -7.46 3.41 16.09
N LYS A 89 -8.14 4.16 15.21
CA LYS A 89 -7.67 4.41 13.84
C LYS A 89 -6.35 5.18 13.79
N GLN A 90 -6.19 6.20 14.62
CA GLN A 90 -4.97 7.02 14.67
C GLN A 90 -3.81 6.24 15.26
N ARG A 91 -4.09 5.48 16.33
CA ARG A 91 -3.11 4.59 16.95
C ARG A 91 -2.58 3.54 15.97
N LYS A 92 -3.47 2.86 15.24
CA LYS A 92 -3.07 1.90 14.18
C LYS A 92 -2.22 2.53 13.07
N LYS A 93 -2.48 3.79 12.71
CA LYS A 93 -1.65 4.53 11.73
C LYS A 93 -0.27 4.92 12.27
N ALA A 94 -0.13 5.13 13.58
CA ALA A 94 1.12 5.50 14.23
C ALA A 94 1.99 4.28 14.59
N GLU A 95 1.37 3.22 15.12
CA GLU A 95 2.04 1.97 15.49
C GLU A 95 2.36 1.10 14.24
N GLY A 96 1.62 1.29 13.14
CA GLY A 96 1.85 0.57 11.90
C GLY A 96 3.20 0.91 11.25
N THR A 97 3.96 -0.11 10.86
CA THR A 97 5.23 0.07 10.14
C THR A 97 4.99 0.78 8.81
N ARG A 98 5.57 1.97 8.63
CA ARG A 98 5.52 2.71 7.37
C ARG A 98 6.51 2.07 6.39
N LYS A 99 6.01 1.53 5.27
CA LYS A 99 6.86 1.22 4.12
C LYS A 99 7.27 2.53 3.45
N VAL A 100 8.54 2.89 3.58
CA VAL A 100 9.15 3.98 2.84
C VAL A 100 9.80 3.37 1.60
N GLU A 101 9.19 3.58 0.44
CA GLU A 101 9.76 3.16 -0.85
C GLU A 101 10.43 4.35 -1.52
N ASP A 102 11.55 4.13 -2.21
CA ASP A 102 12.20 5.19 -2.98
C ASP A 102 11.25 5.71 -4.07
N PRO A 103 11.06 7.04 -4.20
CA PRO A 103 10.08 7.60 -5.14
C PRO A 103 10.41 7.25 -6.60
N LEU A 104 11.69 7.04 -6.92
CA LEU A 104 12.14 6.64 -8.25
C LEU A 104 11.85 5.17 -8.54
N SER A 105 12.04 4.27 -7.57
CA SER A 105 11.74 2.84 -7.75
C SER A 105 10.23 2.61 -7.84
N ALA A 106 9.45 3.32 -7.03
CA ALA A 106 7.98 3.31 -7.09
C ALA A 106 7.46 3.78 -8.45
N ARG A 107 8.01 4.87 -9.01
CA ARG A 107 7.67 5.35 -10.36
C ARG A 107 8.01 4.33 -11.45
N LYS A 108 9.22 3.76 -11.42
CA LYS A 108 9.63 2.72 -12.38
C LYS A 108 8.72 1.49 -12.31
N ALA A 109 8.42 1.00 -11.12
CA ALA A 109 7.54 -0.14 -10.92
C ALA A 109 6.10 0.15 -11.41
N ALA A 110 5.60 1.38 -11.22
CA ALA A 110 4.31 1.79 -11.76
C ALA A 110 4.31 1.83 -13.29
N ASP A 111 5.38 2.33 -13.91
CA ASP A 111 5.52 2.37 -15.36
C ASP A 111 5.67 0.97 -15.97
N GLU A 112 6.36 0.06 -15.31
CA GLU A 112 6.45 -1.35 -15.71
C GLU A 112 5.08 -2.03 -15.64
N LYS A 113 4.33 -1.82 -14.56
CA LYS A 113 2.95 -2.32 -14.42
C LYS A 113 2.04 -1.77 -15.52
N ARG A 114 2.18 -0.49 -15.86
CA ARG A 114 1.45 0.14 -16.97
C ARG A 114 1.83 -0.45 -18.33
N LYS A 115 3.11 -0.71 -18.58
CA LYS A 115 3.61 -1.30 -19.84
C LYS A 115 3.40 -2.81 -19.94
N ALA A 116 3.14 -3.50 -18.84
CA ALA A 116 2.86 -4.93 -18.83
C ALA A 116 1.52 -5.26 -19.49
N THR A 117 0.65 -4.26 -19.64
CA THR A 117 -0.74 -4.44 -20.04
C THR A 117 -1.14 -3.33 -21.01
N ALA A 118 -1.99 -3.61 -22.00
CA ALA A 118 -2.49 -2.61 -22.95
C ALA A 118 -3.37 -1.52 -22.32
N GLY A 119 -3.74 -1.66 -21.04
CA GLY A 119 -4.56 -0.72 -20.28
C GLY A 119 -6.00 -1.19 -20.06
N SER A 120 -6.76 -0.40 -19.29
CA SER A 120 -8.18 -0.66 -18.96
C SER A 120 -9.09 -0.61 -20.18
N ASP A 121 -8.79 0.27 -21.12
CA ASP A 121 -9.59 0.48 -22.34
C ASP A 121 -9.59 -0.75 -23.24
N TRP A 122 -8.57 -1.61 -23.07
CA TRP A 122 -8.43 -2.88 -23.76
C TRP A 122 -8.39 -4.06 -22.78
N PHE A 123 -9.28 -4.02 -21.79
CA PHE A 123 -9.56 -5.09 -20.81
C PHE A 123 -8.32 -5.74 -20.21
N ASN A 124 -7.28 -4.95 -19.99
CA ASN A 124 -6.02 -5.41 -19.47
C ASN A 124 -5.37 -6.55 -20.29
N LEU A 125 -5.35 -6.44 -21.63
CA LEU A 125 -4.65 -7.39 -22.48
C LEU A 125 -3.15 -7.43 -22.13
N PRO A 126 -2.57 -8.62 -21.87
CA PRO A 126 -1.18 -8.74 -21.46
C PRO A 126 -0.22 -8.43 -22.61
N LYS A 127 1.00 -8.03 -22.23
CA LYS A 127 2.12 -7.86 -23.14
C LYS A 127 2.53 -9.19 -23.75
N THR A 128 2.89 -9.17 -25.03
CA THR A 128 3.32 -10.35 -25.78
C THR A 128 4.67 -10.86 -25.27
N ASP A 129 4.67 -12.10 -24.80
CA ASP A 129 5.90 -12.85 -24.53
C ASP A 129 6.39 -13.52 -25.82
N LEU A 130 7.57 -13.10 -26.29
CA LEU A 130 8.09 -13.52 -27.59
C LEU A 130 8.78 -14.90 -27.52
N THR A 131 8.02 -15.95 -27.23
CA THR A 131 8.50 -17.33 -27.29
C THR A 131 8.79 -17.74 -28.75
N PRO A 132 9.72 -18.69 -28.99
CA PRO A 132 10.05 -19.11 -30.35
C PRO A 132 8.86 -19.76 -31.07
N GLU A 133 7.97 -20.42 -30.35
CA GLU A 133 6.74 -21.03 -30.88
C GLU A 133 5.78 -19.94 -31.36
N LEU A 134 5.47 -18.99 -30.49
CA LEU A 134 4.54 -17.90 -30.76
C LEU A 134 5.08 -16.97 -31.87
N LYS A 135 6.40 -16.80 -31.97
CA LYS A 135 7.04 -16.13 -33.10
C LYS A 135 6.74 -16.82 -34.44
N ARG A 136 6.77 -18.15 -34.49
CA ARG A 136 6.42 -18.92 -35.71
C ARG A 136 4.93 -18.75 -36.04
N GLU A 137 4.08 -18.74 -35.03
CA GLU A 137 2.64 -18.50 -35.22
C GLU A 137 2.36 -17.11 -35.81
N PHE A 138 2.98 -16.06 -35.30
CA PHE A 138 2.83 -14.72 -35.91
C PHE A 138 3.38 -14.66 -37.33
N GLN A 139 4.50 -15.33 -37.59
CA GLN A 139 5.04 -15.41 -38.93
C GLN A 139 4.04 -16.07 -39.88
N LEU A 140 3.41 -17.16 -39.42
CA LEU A 140 2.38 -17.89 -40.16
C LEU A 140 1.14 -17.03 -40.43
N ILE A 141 0.63 -16.32 -39.42
CA ILE A 141 -0.52 -15.41 -39.56
C ILE A 141 -0.21 -14.31 -40.57
N LYS A 142 0.98 -13.71 -40.51
CA LYS A 142 1.40 -12.69 -41.49
C LYS A 142 1.53 -13.25 -42.90
N MET A 143 1.88 -14.53 -43.03
CA MET A 143 1.99 -15.25 -44.30
C MET A 143 0.70 -15.98 -44.70
N ARG A 144 -0.45 -15.69 -44.07
CA ARG A 144 -1.73 -16.38 -44.34
C ARG A 144 -2.15 -16.39 -45.82
N ASN A 145 -1.75 -15.38 -46.58
CA ASN A 145 -2.01 -15.28 -48.03
C ASN A 145 -1.36 -16.40 -48.85
N VAL A 146 -0.31 -17.03 -48.32
CA VAL A 146 0.43 -18.09 -49.02
C VAL A 146 -0.15 -19.47 -48.70
N LEU A 147 -0.88 -19.61 -47.58
CA LEU A 147 -1.35 -20.90 -47.07
C LEU A 147 -2.41 -21.52 -47.98
N ASP A 148 -3.42 -20.75 -48.33
CA ASP A 148 -4.50 -21.19 -49.21
C ASP A 148 -4.45 -20.39 -50.53
N PRO A 149 -4.32 -21.05 -51.71
CA PRO A 149 -4.31 -20.34 -52.99
C PRO A 149 -5.62 -19.62 -53.32
N HIS A 150 -6.73 -20.04 -52.71
CA HIS A 150 -8.07 -19.54 -53.02
C HIS A 150 -8.52 -18.44 -52.05
N ARG A 151 -7.81 -18.24 -50.95
CA ARG A 151 -8.13 -17.18 -49.97
C ARG A 151 -7.15 -16.03 -50.08
N HIS A 152 -7.62 -14.94 -50.66
CA HIS A 152 -6.89 -13.68 -50.72
C HIS A 152 -7.31 -12.77 -49.56
N TYR A 153 -6.39 -12.45 -48.65
CA TYR A 153 -6.64 -11.50 -47.57
C TYR A 153 -6.10 -10.12 -47.91
N LYS A 154 -6.66 -9.11 -47.23
CA LYS A 154 -6.15 -7.74 -47.27
C LYS A 154 -4.68 -7.72 -46.85
N LYS A 155 -3.85 -7.06 -47.67
CA LYS A 155 -2.41 -6.89 -47.41
C LYS A 155 -2.22 -5.92 -46.25
N GLU A 156 -1.59 -6.39 -45.17
CA GLU A 156 -1.14 -5.52 -44.09
C GLU A 156 0.23 -4.94 -44.44
N GLY A 157 0.33 -3.61 -44.58
CA GLY A 157 1.54 -2.90 -45.01
C GLY A 157 2.63 -2.75 -43.94
N GLY A 158 2.65 -3.60 -42.92
CA GLY A 158 3.58 -3.50 -41.79
C GLY A 158 4.85 -4.32 -41.95
N LYS A 159 5.90 -3.94 -41.21
CA LYS A 159 7.06 -4.82 -40.98
C LYS A 159 6.58 -6.11 -40.32
N MET A 160 7.27 -7.22 -40.59
CA MET A 160 6.99 -8.55 -40.03
C MET A 160 7.39 -8.61 -38.54
N LYS A 161 6.76 -7.76 -37.72
CA LYS A 161 6.98 -7.63 -36.28
C LYS A 161 5.76 -8.22 -35.55
N ALA A 162 6.02 -8.90 -34.45
CA ALA A 162 4.99 -9.32 -33.53
C ALA A 162 4.27 -8.10 -32.91
N PRO A 163 2.96 -8.22 -32.63
CA PRO A 163 2.23 -7.20 -31.88
C PRO A 163 2.81 -7.05 -30.46
N GLU A 164 2.72 -5.85 -29.90
CA GLU A 164 3.24 -5.56 -28.55
C GLU A 164 2.42 -6.24 -27.46
N TYR A 165 1.11 -6.34 -27.64
CA TYR A 165 0.17 -7.02 -26.75
C TYR A 165 -0.56 -8.10 -27.52
N SER A 166 -0.69 -9.29 -26.94
CA SER A 166 -1.38 -10.41 -27.59
C SER A 166 -1.72 -11.49 -26.58
N GLN A 167 -2.70 -12.32 -26.96
CA GLN A 167 -3.08 -13.51 -26.22
C GLN A 167 -3.46 -14.61 -27.20
N VAL A 168 -3.09 -15.84 -26.89
CA VAL A 168 -3.49 -17.02 -27.65
C VAL A 168 -4.76 -17.57 -27.00
N GLY A 169 -5.80 -17.77 -27.80
CA GLY A 169 -7.09 -18.30 -27.36
C GLY A 169 -7.54 -19.45 -28.25
N THR A 170 -8.40 -20.30 -27.72
CA THR A 170 -9.03 -21.40 -28.45
C THR A 170 -10.51 -21.06 -28.69
N ILE A 171 -10.99 -21.34 -29.90
CA ILE A 171 -12.40 -21.12 -30.24
C ILE A 171 -13.25 -22.14 -29.49
N ILE A 172 -14.22 -21.67 -28.72
CA ILE A 172 -15.25 -22.50 -28.10
C ILE A 172 -16.42 -22.57 -29.09
N GLU A 173 -16.63 -23.74 -29.66
CA GLU A 173 -17.68 -23.99 -30.64
C GLU A 173 -19.08 -23.83 -30.03
N GLY A 174 -20.02 -23.28 -30.79
CA GLY A 174 -21.39 -23.08 -30.35
C GLY A 174 -22.16 -24.39 -30.14
N PRO A 175 -23.19 -24.41 -29.28
CA PRO A 175 -23.96 -25.61 -29.00
C PRO A 175 -24.84 -26.08 -30.17
N THR A 176 -25.03 -25.26 -31.20
CA THR A 176 -25.92 -25.54 -32.34
C THR A 176 -25.21 -26.17 -33.54
N GLU A 177 -23.88 -26.13 -33.61
CA GLU A 177 -23.10 -26.60 -34.76
C GLU A 177 -22.31 -27.86 -34.43
N PHE A 178 -22.92 -29.03 -34.61
CA PHE A 178 -22.29 -30.31 -34.26
C PHE A 178 -21.42 -30.91 -35.37
N PHE A 179 -21.82 -30.75 -36.64
CA PHE A 179 -21.23 -31.51 -37.75
C PHE A 179 -20.34 -30.68 -38.68
N SER A 180 -20.61 -29.38 -38.84
CA SER A 180 -19.88 -28.51 -39.78
C SER A 180 -18.82 -27.65 -39.11
N GLY A 181 -19.15 -27.00 -37.99
CA GLY A 181 -18.27 -26.06 -37.28
C GLY A 181 -17.31 -26.72 -36.28
N ARG A 182 -17.49 -28.01 -35.98
CA ARG A 182 -16.73 -28.71 -34.94
C ARG A 182 -15.55 -29.49 -35.48
N ILE A 183 -14.39 -29.29 -34.85
CA ILE A 183 -13.18 -30.07 -35.16
C ILE A 183 -13.16 -31.31 -34.27
N GLU A 184 -12.97 -32.49 -34.86
CA GLU A 184 -12.78 -33.74 -34.12
C GLU A 184 -11.57 -33.68 -33.17
N ASN A 185 -11.67 -34.32 -32.00
CA ASN A 185 -10.61 -34.30 -30.97
C ASN A 185 -9.23 -34.72 -31.49
N LYS A 186 -9.16 -35.62 -32.49
CA LYS A 186 -7.88 -36.07 -33.09
C LYS A 186 -7.21 -34.99 -33.94
N LYS A 187 -8.03 -34.16 -34.59
CA LYS A 187 -7.58 -33.07 -35.47
C LYS A 187 -7.26 -31.81 -34.68
N ARG A 188 -7.84 -31.61 -33.48
CA ARG A 188 -7.49 -30.52 -32.57
C ARG A 188 -6.00 -30.57 -32.20
N LYS A 189 -5.25 -29.52 -32.53
CA LYS A 189 -3.82 -29.35 -32.19
C LYS A 189 -3.63 -28.24 -31.16
N ARG A 190 -2.44 -28.19 -30.57
CA ARG A 190 -2.11 -27.18 -29.54
C ARG A 190 -1.76 -25.84 -30.17
N THR A 191 -1.08 -25.86 -31.31
CA THR A 191 -0.59 -24.67 -31.99
C THR A 191 -1.15 -24.55 -33.41
N LEU A 192 -1.23 -23.32 -33.92
CA LEU A 192 -1.70 -23.06 -35.29
C LEU A 192 -0.76 -23.68 -36.33
N VAL A 193 0.55 -23.70 -36.04
CA VAL A 193 1.57 -24.26 -36.93
C VAL A 193 1.40 -25.78 -37.06
N GLU A 194 1.12 -26.48 -35.96
CA GLU A 194 0.85 -27.92 -35.99
C GLU A 194 -0.38 -28.26 -36.83
N GLU A 195 -1.44 -27.46 -36.74
CA GLU A 195 -2.65 -27.65 -37.53
C GLU A 195 -2.38 -27.49 -39.03
N VAL A 196 -1.65 -26.44 -39.41
CA VAL A 196 -1.25 -26.23 -40.81
C VAL A 196 -0.34 -27.36 -41.31
N LEU A 197 0.57 -27.86 -40.47
CA LEU A 197 1.44 -28.96 -40.84
C LEU A 197 0.65 -30.26 -41.02
N ALA A 198 -0.35 -30.53 -40.18
CA ALA A 198 -1.24 -31.67 -40.35
C ALA A 198 -2.02 -31.58 -41.68
N GLY A 199 -2.56 -30.41 -42.03
CA GLY A 199 -3.23 -30.21 -43.32
C GLY A 199 -2.29 -30.33 -44.53
N GLU A 200 -1.00 -29.97 -44.38
CA GLU A 200 0.00 -30.18 -45.43
C GLU A 200 0.36 -31.67 -45.62
N GLN A 201 0.28 -32.50 -44.57
CA GLN A 201 0.47 -33.95 -44.73
C GLN A 201 -0.65 -34.57 -45.57
N GLU A 202 -1.83 -33.97 -45.60
CA GLU A 202 -2.95 -34.44 -46.43
C GLU A 202 -2.87 -33.89 -47.85
N THR A 203 -2.48 -32.62 -48.02
CA THR A 203 -2.52 -31.93 -49.33
C THR A 203 -1.21 -31.98 -50.12
N HIS A 204 -0.06 -32.13 -49.46
CA HIS A 204 1.30 -32.11 -50.03
C HIS A 204 1.63 -30.91 -50.94
N ARG A 205 0.85 -29.83 -50.82
CA ARG A 205 0.88 -28.71 -51.75
C ARG A 205 2.14 -27.88 -51.55
N PHE A 206 2.51 -27.57 -50.30
CA PHE A 206 3.71 -26.80 -50.01
C PHE A 206 4.95 -27.57 -50.44
N LYS A 207 5.01 -28.89 -50.23
CA LYS A 207 6.12 -29.73 -50.70
C LYS A 207 6.27 -29.65 -52.22
N ASN A 208 5.18 -29.85 -52.95
CA ASN A 208 5.19 -29.79 -54.42
C ASN A 208 5.57 -28.40 -54.92
N LYS A 209 4.99 -27.34 -54.34
CA LYS A 209 5.30 -25.96 -54.74
C LYS A 209 6.73 -25.57 -54.40
N TYR A 210 7.24 -26.02 -53.26
CA TYR A 210 8.63 -25.82 -52.87
C TYR A 210 9.58 -26.50 -53.86
N ALA A 211 9.32 -27.75 -54.26
CA ALA A 211 10.14 -28.46 -55.23
C ALA A 211 10.17 -27.73 -56.59
N GLN A 212 9.01 -27.30 -57.10
CA GLN A 212 8.92 -26.50 -58.33
C GLN A 212 9.70 -25.18 -58.23
N LEU A 213 9.58 -24.48 -57.09
CA LEU A 213 10.32 -23.24 -56.85
C LEU A 213 11.83 -23.49 -56.77
N GLN A 214 12.25 -24.60 -56.15
CA GLN A 214 13.65 -24.96 -56.01
C GLN A 214 14.26 -25.35 -57.36
N GLU A 215 13.54 -26.09 -58.19
CA GLU A 215 13.93 -26.38 -59.57
C GLU A 215 14.10 -25.08 -60.37
N LYS A 216 13.08 -24.20 -60.34
CA LYS A 216 13.15 -22.89 -61.00
C LYS A 216 14.33 -22.04 -60.50
N LYS A 217 14.56 -22.00 -59.19
CA LYS A 217 15.66 -21.24 -58.59
C LYS A 217 17.03 -21.87 -58.81
N THR A 218 17.11 -23.17 -59.06
CA THR A 218 18.37 -23.89 -59.30
C THR A 218 18.71 -23.96 -60.79
N SER A 219 17.71 -23.81 -61.66
CA SER A 219 17.91 -23.72 -63.10
C SER A 219 18.95 -22.66 -63.47
N GLY A 220 19.84 -22.99 -64.40
CA GLY A 220 20.92 -22.11 -64.88
C GLY A 220 22.07 -21.83 -63.90
N LYS A 221 22.06 -22.35 -62.67
CA LYS A 221 23.13 -22.13 -61.69
C LYS A 221 24.33 -23.07 -61.90
N LYS A 222 25.17 -23.19 -60.87
CA LYS A 222 26.39 -24.00 -60.85
C LYS A 222 26.19 -25.44 -61.30
N ALA A 223 25.08 -26.10 -60.93
CA ALA A 223 24.80 -27.48 -61.32
C ALA A 223 24.65 -27.61 -62.85
N PHE A 224 23.89 -26.70 -63.48
CA PHE A 224 23.75 -26.64 -64.93
C PHE A 224 25.10 -26.40 -65.62
N TYR A 225 25.89 -25.45 -65.12
CA TYR A 225 27.21 -25.14 -65.68
C TYR A 225 28.21 -26.31 -65.53
N LYS A 226 28.19 -27.01 -64.39
CA LYS A 226 29.01 -28.22 -64.18
C LYS A 226 28.62 -29.33 -65.16
N ALA A 227 27.33 -29.61 -65.31
CA ALA A 227 26.84 -30.60 -66.27
C ALA A 227 27.26 -30.26 -67.72
N LEU A 228 27.23 -28.98 -68.09
CA LEU A 228 27.69 -28.53 -69.41
C LEU A 228 29.20 -28.72 -69.59
N LYS A 229 30.01 -28.44 -68.57
CA LYS A 229 31.46 -28.70 -68.57
C LYS A 229 31.78 -30.19 -68.69
N GLU A 230 31.05 -31.05 -67.97
CA GLU A 230 31.21 -32.49 -68.03
C GLU A 230 30.87 -33.04 -69.42
N LYS A 231 29.75 -32.60 -70.00
CA LYS A 231 29.40 -32.92 -71.40
C LYS A 231 30.51 -32.50 -72.38
N ARG A 232 31.09 -31.31 -72.20
CA ARG A 232 32.21 -30.83 -73.04
C ARG A 232 33.47 -31.69 -72.87
N LYS A 233 33.81 -32.12 -71.65
CA LYS A 233 34.94 -33.03 -71.39
C LYS A 233 34.70 -34.44 -71.95
N GLY A 234 33.47 -34.95 -71.88
CA GLY A 234 33.10 -36.25 -72.42
C GLY A 234 33.17 -36.32 -73.94
N GLY A 235 32.86 -35.23 -74.64
CA GLY A 235 32.94 -35.15 -76.11
C GLY A 235 34.39 -35.22 -76.65
N ILE A 236 35.35 -34.64 -75.94
CA ILE A 236 36.76 -34.61 -76.37
C ILE A 236 37.40 -36.01 -76.37
N LYS A 237 37.01 -36.90 -75.43
CA LYS A 237 37.53 -38.27 -75.37
C LYS A 237 37.03 -39.20 -76.49
N LYS A 238 35.95 -38.83 -77.19
CA LYS A 238 35.40 -39.63 -78.30
C LYS A 238 36.07 -39.32 -79.65
N ALA A 239 36.78 -38.20 -79.77
CA ALA A 239 37.44 -37.76 -81.00
C ALA A 239 38.93 -38.19 -81.10
N SER A 240 39.52 -38.77 -80.05
CA SER A 240 40.94 -39.16 -80.02
C SER A 240 41.19 -40.68 -80.15
N LYS A 241 40.19 -41.45 -80.59
CA LYS A 241 40.34 -42.85 -81.02
C LYS A 241 39.97 -42.91 -82.51
N GLY A 242 40.97 -42.66 -83.35
CA GLY A 242 40.92 -42.73 -84.81
C GLY A 242 42.34 -42.65 -85.31
#